data_AF-A0A2A4I480-F1
#
_entry.id   AF-A0A2A4I480-F1
#
_cell.length_a   1.000
_cell.length_b   1.000
_cell.length_c   1.000
_cell.angle_alpha   90.00
_cell.angle_beta   90.00
_cell.angle_gamma   90.00
#
_symmetry.space_group_name_H-M   'P 1'
#
loop_
_entity.id
_entity.type
_entity.pdbx_description
1 polymer ?
#
loop_
_entity_poly.entity_id
_entity_poly.type
_entity_poly.pdbx_seq_one_letter_code
_entity_poly.pdbx_strand_id
1 'polypeptide(L)'
;MQGRQTLPNAQRKTYSLMAKELDEQQAAEVASIRERIKDLIERAFAKGKPAYFLAQLGNELSDQDRKTLEHLTGTKVARFVMDNFDYEVGRTGQHENILYLVAPHGNGAIRPELAPRYNGRFWAAFKIPLDAGEQRFINLETFEFGPDATAIAAQDAQVREISPDFLPRGGEVPTSEEILKRIAGWLEAQKLDQAAFLIQRRKRHRGQDDLLSALINALDKDQLKRVSLPLDVIQTLGTTKRD
;
A
#
# COMPACT_ATOMS: atom_id res chain seq x y z
N MET A 1 42.66 42.28 -14.14
CA MET A 1 43.32 41.60 -13.01
C MET A 1 42.41 41.71 -11.80
N GLN A 2 41.63 40.67 -11.50
CA GLN A 2 40.78 40.62 -10.30
C GLN A 2 41.47 39.78 -9.24
N GLY A 3 41.76 40.40 -8.09
CA GLY A 3 42.49 39.79 -6.98
C GLY A 3 41.68 38.70 -6.30
N ARG A 4 42.25 37.48 -6.22
CA ARG A 4 41.74 36.40 -5.36
C ARG A 4 41.95 36.82 -3.90
N GLN A 5 40.88 37.25 -3.23
CA GLN A 5 40.88 37.39 -1.78
C GLN A 5 40.97 36.00 -1.14
N THR A 6 42.16 35.65 -0.65
CA THR A 6 42.38 34.46 0.17
C THR A 6 41.81 34.69 1.56
N LEU A 7 40.73 33.96 1.89
CA LEU A 7 40.13 33.94 3.23
C LEU A 7 41.19 33.62 4.32
N PRO A 8 41.14 34.30 5.49
CA PRO A 8 42.07 34.10 6.61
C PRO A 8 42.09 32.65 7.11
N ASN A 9 43.28 32.15 7.43
CA ASN A 9 43.53 30.76 7.85
C ASN A 9 42.70 30.33 9.09
N ALA A 10 42.36 31.28 9.96
CA ALA A 10 41.51 31.04 11.13
C ALA A 10 40.04 30.71 10.77
N GLN A 11 39.47 31.38 9.76
CA GLN A 11 38.10 31.11 9.30
C GLN A 11 37.99 29.74 8.62
N ARG A 12 39.02 29.33 7.86
CA ARG A 12 39.06 27.99 7.25
C ARG A 12 39.05 26.86 8.28
N LYS A 13 39.71 27.06 9.44
CA LYS A 13 39.76 26.07 10.51
C LYS A 13 38.42 25.93 11.23
N THR A 14 37.68 27.03 11.45
CA THR A 14 36.32 26.99 12.02
C THR A 14 35.30 26.36 11.07
N TYR A 15 35.31 26.71 9.78
CA TYR A 15 34.43 26.06 8.80
C TYR A 15 34.71 24.56 8.65
N SER A 16 35.98 24.14 8.75
CA SER A 16 36.35 22.71 8.72
C SER A 16 35.93 21.95 9.98
N LEU A 17 35.87 22.59 11.14
CA LEU A 17 35.41 21.95 12.38
C LEU A 17 33.88 21.82 12.37
N MET A 18 33.16 22.87 11.98
CA MET A 18 31.69 22.84 11.86
C MET A 18 31.21 21.81 10.82
N ALA A 19 31.92 21.64 9.70
CA ALA A 19 31.58 20.61 8.71
C ALA A 19 31.75 19.19 9.26
N LYS A 20 32.80 18.93 10.04
CA LYS A 20 33.01 17.62 10.68
C LYS A 20 31.96 17.31 11.75
N GLU A 21 31.64 18.29 12.58
CA GLU A 21 30.58 18.14 13.60
C GLU A 21 29.21 17.87 12.96
N LEU A 22 28.93 18.50 11.82
CA LEU A 22 27.71 18.25 11.06
C LEU A 22 27.67 16.83 10.48
N ASP A 23 28.77 16.36 9.89
CA ASP A 23 28.88 14.99 9.35
C ASP A 23 28.74 13.93 10.46
N GLU A 24 29.33 14.17 11.64
CA GLU A 24 29.21 13.29 12.81
C GLU A 24 27.77 13.23 13.34
N GLN A 25 27.07 14.36 13.40
CA GLN A 25 25.67 14.41 13.81
C GLN A 25 24.76 13.68 12.82
N GLN A 26 24.99 13.86 11.51
CA GLN A 26 24.23 13.14 10.47
C GLN A 26 24.47 11.63 10.56
N ALA A 27 25.71 11.19 10.77
CA ALA A 27 26.04 9.78 10.94
C ALA A 27 25.39 9.17 12.19
N ALA A 28 25.38 9.91 13.31
CA ALA A 28 24.74 9.48 14.55
C ALA A 28 23.22 9.34 14.37
N GLU A 29 22.58 10.25 13.65
CA GLU A 29 21.14 10.19 13.38
C GLU A 29 20.79 8.98 12.49
N VAL A 30 21.56 8.74 11.42
CA VAL A 30 21.39 7.55 10.57
C VAL A 30 21.59 6.26 11.38
N ALA A 31 22.57 6.22 12.28
CA ALA A 31 22.79 5.07 13.16
C ALA A 31 21.60 4.83 14.11
N SER A 32 21.03 5.90 14.68
CA SER A 32 19.83 5.84 15.52
C SER A 32 18.61 5.29 14.75
N ILE A 33 18.40 5.74 13.50
CA ILE A 33 17.33 5.22 12.65
C ILE A 33 17.60 3.75 12.30
N ARG A 34 18.85 3.38 12.01
CA ARG A 34 19.24 2.00 11.72
C ARG A 34 18.93 1.05 12.88
N GLU A 35 19.26 1.43 14.11
CA GLU A 35 18.93 0.62 15.29
C GLU A 35 17.41 0.47 15.46
N ARG A 36 16.63 1.54 15.25
CA ARG A 36 15.17 1.44 15.29
C ARG A 36 14.60 0.49 14.23
N ILE A 37 15.14 0.52 13.01
CA ILE A 37 14.77 -0.41 11.94
C ILE A 37 15.08 -1.85 12.37
N LYS A 38 16.28 -2.09 12.89
CA LYS A 38 16.71 -3.41 13.38
C LYS A 38 15.73 -3.95 14.42
N ASP A 39 15.42 -3.11 15.39
CA ASP A 39 14.58 -3.43 16.54
C ASP A 39 13.12 -3.75 16.12
N LEU A 40 12.60 -3.09 15.09
CA LEU A 40 11.29 -3.41 14.49
C LEU A 40 11.29 -4.77 13.79
N ILE A 41 12.34 -5.05 12.98
CA ILE A 41 12.49 -6.32 12.27
C ILE A 41 12.61 -7.48 13.26
N GLU A 42 13.49 -7.35 14.25
CA GLU A 42 13.72 -8.38 15.27
C GLU A 42 12.47 -8.63 16.12
N ARG A 43 11.74 -7.58 16.51
CA ARG A 43 10.45 -7.74 17.20
C ARG A 43 9.40 -8.47 16.36
N ALA A 44 9.37 -8.24 15.05
CA ALA A 44 8.45 -8.96 14.17
C ALA A 44 8.78 -10.46 14.11
N PHE A 45 10.06 -10.80 13.97
CA PHE A 45 10.51 -12.20 13.94
C PHE A 45 10.41 -12.90 15.30
N ALA A 46 10.65 -12.20 16.40
CA ALA A 46 10.46 -12.72 17.75
C ALA A 46 9.00 -13.11 18.04
N LYS A 47 8.03 -12.50 17.34
CA LYS A 47 6.61 -12.89 17.38
C LYS A 47 6.29 -14.13 16.53
N GLY A 48 7.30 -14.79 15.96
CA GLY A 48 7.14 -15.97 15.12
C GLY A 48 6.65 -15.67 13.70
N LYS A 49 6.72 -14.41 13.24
CA LYS A 49 6.38 -14.09 11.85
C LYS A 49 7.47 -14.65 10.92
N PRO A 50 7.16 -15.50 9.93
CA PRO A 50 8.16 -16.07 9.03
C PRO A 50 8.72 -15.06 8.02
N ALA A 51 8.00 -13.95 7.81
CA ALA A 51 8.39 -12.88 6.91
C ALA A 51 7.93 -11.51 7.44
N TYR A 52 8.63 -10.45 7.04
CA TYR A 52 8.31 -9.07 7.42
C TYR A 52 8.34 -8.14 6.21
N PHE A 53 7.21 -7.51 5.90
CA PHE A 53 7.06 -6.71 4.68
C PHE A 53 7.73 -5.34 4.81
N LEU A 54 8.49 -4.92 3.79
CA LEU A 54 9.16 -3.61 3.81
C LEU A 54 8.15 -2.44 3.76
N ALA A 55 6.96 -2.66 3.20
CA ALA A 55 5.86 -1.70 3.27
C ALA A 55 5.33 -1.54 4.71
N GLN A 56 5.28 -2.63 5.49
CA GLN A 56 4.89 -2.60 6.90
C GLN A 56 5.94 -1.87 7.73
N LEU A 57 7.22 -2.17 7.54
CA LEU A 57 8.32 -1.43 8.16
C LEU A 57 8.20 0.08 7.88
N GLY A 58 7.90 0.45 6.63
CA GLY A 58 7.66 1.84 6.26
C GLY A 58 6.49 2.48 7.00
N ASN A 59 5.45 1.74 7.38
CA ASN A 59 4.32 2.30 8.13
C ASN A 59 4.56 2.33 9.64
N GLU A 60 5.38 1.41 10.16
CA GLU A 60 5.74 1.34 11.58
C GLU A 60 6.86 2.34 11.95
N LEU A 61 7.68 2.73 10.98
CA LEU A 61 8.59 3.86 11.11
C LEU A 61 7.83 5.19 11.12
N SER A 62 8.29 6.13 11.93
CA SER A 62 7.71 7.48 11.94
C SER A 62 7.94 8.19 10.59
N ASP A 63 7.00 9.05 10.19
CA ASP A 63 7.14 9.89 9.00
C ASP A 63 8.44 10.70 9.01
N GLN A 64 8.85 11.15 10.19
CA GLN A 64 10.07 11.91 10.39
C GLN A 64 11.29 11.04 10.11
N ASP A 65 11.37 9.85 10.67
CA ASP A 65 12.52 8.95 10.46
C ASP A 65 12.69 8.59 9.00
N ARG A 66 11.58 8.34 8.28
CA ARG A 66 11.63 8.04 6.85
C ARG A 66 12.20 9.20 6.04
N LYS A 67 11.72 10.42 6.30
CA LYS A 67 12.18 11.64 5.60
C LYS A 67 13.62 11.97 5.95
N THR A 68 13.99 11.87 7.22
CA THR A 68 15.36 12.09 7.68
C THR A 68 16.31 11.09 7.03
N LEU A 69 15.96 9.79 7.01
CA LEU A 69 16.79 8.78 6.37
C LEU A 69 16.98 9.04 4.87
N GLU A 70 15.90 9.35 4.15
CA GLU A 70 15.96 9.65 2.71
C GLU A 70 16.75 10.93 2.44
N HIS A 71 16.62 11.95 3.29
CA HIS A 71 17.37 13.20 3.17
C HIS A 71 18.87 13.02 3.42
N LEU A 72 19.24 12.26 4.46
CA LEU A 72 20.64 12.07 4.86
C LEU A 72 21.38 11.05 4.00
N THR A 73 20.69 10.02 3.51
CA THR A 73 21.33 8.91 2.76
C THR A 73 21.06 8.95 1.25
N GLY A 74 20.06 9.73 0.80
CA GLY A 74 19.59 9.71 -0.59
C GLY A 74 18.88 8.41 -0.99
N THR A 75 18.59 7.52 -0.04
CA THR A 75 17.97 6.22 -0.30
C THR A 75 16.64 6.05 0.43
N LYS A 76 15.70 5.37 -0.22
CA LYS A 76 14.44 4.98 0.42
C LYS A 76 14.66 3.84 1.41
N VAL A 77 13.82 3.76 2.46
CA VAL A 77 13.87 2.72 3.50
C VAL A 77 14.09 1.32 2.93
N ALA A 78 13.33 0.92 1.92
CA ALA A 78 13.46 -0.42 1.34
C ALA A 78 14.87 -0.69 0.78
N ARG A 79 15.46 0.30 0.09
CA ARG A 79 16.82 0.18 -0.43
C ARG A 79 17.86 0.22 0.68
N PHE A 80 17.68 1.12 1.64
CA PHE A 80 18.54 1.22 2.82
C PHE A 80 18.62 -0.12 3.57
N VAL A 81 17.48 -0.78 3.77
CA VAL A 81 17.43 -2.09 4.43
C VAL A 81 18.21 -3.15 3.65
N MET A 82 18.02 -3.21 2.33
CA MET A 82 18.74 -4.16 1.48
C MET A 82 20.25 -3.95 1.48
N ASP A 83 20.71 -2.70 1.61
CA ASP A 83 22.13 -2.36 1.54
C ASP A 83 22.83 -2.44 2.91
N ASN A 84 22.10 -2.34 4.03
CA ASN A 84 22.68 -2.21 5.38
C ASN A 84 22.40 -3.39 6.33
N PHE A 85 21.56 -4.34 5.92
CA PHE A 85 21.19 -5.50 6.73
C PHE A 85 21.33 -6.79 5.93
N ASP A 86 21.83 -7.82 6.60
CA ASP A 86 22.07 -9.13 6.01
C ASP A 86 20.83 -10.03 6.14
N TYR A 87 19.73 -9.62 5.52
CA TYR A 87 18.50 -10.39 5.45
C TYR A 87 18.24 -10.87 4.02
N GLU A 88 17.73 -12.08 3.88
CA GLU A 88 17.21 -12.54 2.58
C GLU A 88 15.93 -11.74 2.24
N VAL A 89 15.89 -11.22 1.02
CA VAL A 89 14.80 -10.37 0.53
C VAL A 89 14.01 -11.14 -0.52
N GLY A 90 12.77 -11.48 -0.18
CA GLY A 90 11.83 -12.09 -1.10
C GLY A 90 10.97 -11.06 -1.83
N ARG A 91 10.36 -11.51 -2.93
CA ARG A 91 9.37 -10.77 -3.72
C ARG A 91 8.08 -11.57 -3.82
N THR A 92 6.95 -10.90 -3.67
CA THR A 92 5.62 -11.49 -3.82
C THR A 92 4.66 -10.54 -4.53
N GLY A 93 3.43 -11.00 -4.74
CA GLY A 93 2.41 -10.34 -5.53
C GLY A 93 2.51 -10.69 -7.01
N GLN A 94 1.45 -10.38 -7.76
CA GLN A 94 1.34 -10.74 -9.19
C GLN A 94 2.48 -10.18 -10.05
N HIS A 95 3.07 -9.05 -9.65
CA HIS A 95 4.15 -8.38 -10.36
C HIS A 95 5.48 -8.44 -9.60
N GLU A 96 5.59 -9.28 -8.56
CA GLU A 96 6.80 -9.39 -7.73
C GLU A 96 7.27 -8.04 -7.16
N ASN A 97 6.33 -7.11 -6.96
CA ASN A 97 6.60 -5.74 -6.55
C ASN A 97 6.47 -5.54 -5.03
N ILE A 98 6.09 -6.57 -4.29
CA ILE A 98 5.96 -6.52 -2.84
C ILE A 98 7.21 -7.18 -2.24
N LEU A 99 8.04 -6.38 -1.57
CA LEU A 99 9.27 -6.82 -0.92
C LEU A 99 9.02 -7.23 0.53
N TYR A 100 9.63 -8.34 0.94
CA TYR A 100 9.63 -8.81 2.32
C TYR A 100 10.98 -9.37 2.72
N LEU A 101 11.29 -9.29 4.01
CA LEU A 101 12.45 -9.93 4.63
C LEU A 101 12.05 -11.33 5.11
N VAL A 102 12.92 -12.31 4.92
CA VAL A 102 12.76 -13.68 5.47
C VAL A 102 13.36 -13.72 6.86
N ALA A 103 12.67 -14.36 7.80
CA ALA A 103 13.21 -14.54 9.16
C ALA A 103 14.51 -15.38 9.11
N PRO A 104 15.57 -14.98 9.83
CA PRO A 104 16.77 -15.80 9.95
C PRO A 104 16.38 -17.15 10.59
N HIS A 105 16.72 -18.25 9.92
CA HIS A 105 16.33 -19.63 10.26
C HIS A 105 14.88 -20.04 9.94
N GLY A 106 14.09 -19.18 9.28
CA GLY A 106 12.83 -19.59 8.66
C GLY A 106 13.11 -20.48 7.44
N ASN A 107 12.28 -21.51 7.21
CA ASN A 107 12.29 -22.21 5.92
C ASN A 107 11.96 -21.19 4.81
N GLY A 108 12.97 -20.74 4.06
CA GLY A 108 12.86 -19.73 2.99
C GLY A 108 11.85 -20.09 1.86
N ALA A 109 11.27 -21.28 1.91
CA ALA A 109 10.19 -21.72 1.05
C ALA A 109 8.81 -21.10 1.40
N ILE A 110 8.64 -20.53 2.58
CA ILE A 110 7.34 -19.96 2.98
C ILE A 110 7.18 -18.57 2.36
N ARG A 111 6.56 -18.53 1.18
CA ARG A 111 6.05 -17.27 0.62
C ARG A 111 4.94 -16.77 1.55
N PRO A 112 5.06 -15.57 2.14
CA PRO A 112 3.99 -15.05 2.97
C PRO A 112 2.73 -14.91 2.12
N GLU A 113 1.65 -15.57 2.54
CA GLU A 113 0.35 -15.38 1.92
C GLU A 113 -0.07 -13.93 2.08
N LEU A 114 -0.38 -13.29 0.96
CA LEU A 114 -0.90 -11.93 0.99
C LEU A 114 -2.30 -11.98 1.57
N ALA A 115 -2.55 -11.13 2.58
CA ALA A 115 -3.89 -11.00 3.14
C ALA A 115 -4.91 -10.73 2.02
N PRO A 116 -6.09 -11.38 2.06
CA PRO A 116 -7.13 -11.20 1.06
C PRO A 116 -7.54 -9.74 0.98
N ARG A 117 -7.55 -9.19 -0.24
CA ARG A 117 -7.91 -7.79 -0.48
C ARG A 117 -9.40 -7.69 -0.76
N TYR A 118 -10.18 -7.32 0.26
CA TYR A 118 -11.61 -7.10 0.15
C TYR A 118 -11.97 -5.81 -0.60
N ASN A 119 -13.20 -5.75 -1.12
CA ASN A 119 -13.76 -4.53 -1.68
C ASN A 119 -13.68 -3.38 -0.66
N GLY A 120 -13.32 -2.16 -1.12
CA GLY A 120 -13.14 -1.01 -0.24
C GLY A 120 -14.40 -0.61 0.54
N ARG A 121 -15.59 -0.74 -0.07
CA ARG A 121 -16.87 -0.46 0.61
C ARG A 121 -17.19 -1.53 1.64
N PHE A 122 -17.00 -2.79 1.27
CA PHE A 122 -17.14 -3.93 2.19
C PHE A 122 -16.19 -3.79 3.39
N TRP A 123 -14.93 -3.46 3.15
CA TRP A 123 -13.95 -3.20 4.21
C TRP A 123 -14.37 -2.04 5.12
N ALA A 124 -14.89 -0.94 4.54
CA ALA A 124 -15.34 0.22 5.30
C ALA A 124 -16.49 -0.13 6.26
N ALA A 125 -17.37 -1.07 5.88
CA ALA A 125 -18.46 -1.52 6.74
C ALA A 125 -17.98 -2.09 8.08
N PHE A 126 -16.78 -2.68 8.13
CA PHE A 126 -16.17 -3.23 9.35
C PHE A 126 -15.16 -2.29 10.03
N LYS A 127 -14.73 -1.24 9.33
CA LYS A 127 -13.77 -0.26 9.85
C LYS A 127 -14.43 0.85 10.66
N ILE A 128 -15.61 1.31 10.23
CA ILE A 128 -16.28 2.46 10.85
C ILE A 128 -16.95 2.00 12.16
N PRO A 129 -16.74 2.66 13.30
CA PRO A 129 -17.44 2.32 14.54
C PRO A 129 -18.95 2.54 14.42
N LEU A 130 -19.73 1.91 15.31
CA LEU A 130 -21.15 2.20 15.49
C LEU A 130 -21.35 3.07 16.72
N ASP A 131 -22.31 3.99 16.64
CA ASP A 131 -22.81 4.71 17.79
C ASP A 131 -23.75 3.82 18.62
N ALA A 132 -23.94 4.19 19.90
CA ALA A 132 -24.71 3.37 20.83
C ALA A 132 -26.18 3.22 20.38
N GLY A 133 -26.59 1.98 20.10
CA GLY A 133 -27.96 1.66 19.69
C GLY A 133 -28.18 1.63 18.18
N GLU A 134 -27.15 1.90 17.37
CA GLU A 134 -27.23 1.75 15.92
C GLU A 134 -26.97 0.29 15.51
N GLN A 135 -27.67 -0.14 14.46
CA GLN A 135 -27.39 -1.39 13.75
C GLN A 135 -26.64 -1.09 12.46
N ARG A 136 -26.03 -2.10 11.85
CA ARG A 136 -25.45 -1.95 10.51
C ARG A 136 -25.94 -3.05 9.59
N PHE A 137 -26.50 -2.64 8.47
CA PHE A 137 -26.88 -3.52 7.38
C PHE A 137 -25.94 -3.31 6.22
N ILE A 138 -25.66 -4.39 5.48
CA ILE A 138 -24.87 -4.38 4.25
C ILE A 138 -25.61 -5.09 3.14
N ASN A 139 -25.62 -4.48 1.95
CA ASN A 139 -26.08 -5.10 0.72
C ASN A 139 -24.93 -5.89 0.09
N LEU A 140 -25.10 -7.21 -0.07
CA LEU A 140 -24.04 -8.09 -0.57
C LEU A 140 -23.71 -7.89 -2.05
N GLU A 141 -24.59 -7.27 -2.83
CA GLU A 141 -24.38 -7.02 -4.26
C GLU A 141 -23.67 -5.70 -4.52
N THR A 142 -24.11 -4.62 -3.86
CA THR A 142 -23.56 -3.26 -4.05
C THR A 142 -22.45 -2.91 -3.06
N PHE A 143 -22.30 -3.71 -2.00
CA PHE A 143 -21.46 -3.46 -0.83
C PHE A 143 -21.78 -2.12 -0.12
N GLU A 144 -22.97 -1.58 -0.32
CA GLU A 144 -23.44 -0.40 0.41
C GLU A 144 -23.89 -0.80 1.81
N PHE A 145 -23.61 0.05 2.79
CA PHE A 145 -23.93 -0.21 4.19
C PHE A 145 -24.45 1.06 4.88
N GLY A 146 -25.23 0.86 5.94
CA GLY A 146 -25.91 1.93 6.66
C GLY A 146 -26.76 1.40 7.82
N PRO A 147 -27.45 2.30 8.55
CA PRO A 147 -28.16 1.94 9.78
C PRO A 147 -29.52 1.29 9.55
N ASP A 148 -30.13 1.48 8.39
CA ASP A 148 -31.47 0.99 8.07
C ASP A 148 -31.42 0.04 6.87
N ALA A 149 -31.98 -1.15 7.02
CA ALA A 149 -32.10 -2.14 5.95
C ALA A 149 -32.92 -1.62 4.77
N THR A 150 -33.98 -0.84 5.02
CA THR A 150 -34.88 -0.32 3.97
C THR A 150 -34.24 0.75 3.11
N ALA A 151 -33.29 1.50 3.65
CA ALA A 151 -32.55 2.54 2.92
C ALA A 151 -31.55 1.95 1.90
N ILE A 152 -31.14 0.69 2.07
CA ILE A 152 -30.08 0.03 1.29
C ILE A 152 -30.65 -1.14 0.47
N ALA A 153 -31.88 -1.56 0.76
CA ALA A 153 -32.59 -2.58 0.02
C ALA A 153 -33.01 -2.04 -1.36
N ALA A 154 -32.33 -2.49 -2.41
CA ALA A 154 -32.91 -2.52 -3.75
C ALA A 154 -33.92 -3.68 -3.85
N GLN A 155 -34.78 -3.67 -4.88
CA GLN A 155 -35.92 -4.60 -5.05
C GLN A 155 -35.57 -6.11 -4.98
N ASP A 156 -34.30 -6.51 -5.10
CA ASP A 156 -33.82 -7.89 -4.96
C ASP A 156 -32.53 -8.01 -4.11
N ALA A 157 -32.20 -6.98 -3.33
CA ALA A 157 -30.93 -6.93 -2.61
C ALA A 157 -30.84 -7.97 -1.50
N GLN A 158 -29.79 -8.81 -1.52
CA GLN A 158 -29.41 -9.60 -0.36
C GLN A 158 -28.83 -8.69 0.72
N VAL A 159 -29.69 -8.15 1.58
CA VAL A 159 -29.28 -7.33 2.73
C VAL A 159 -29.05 -8.23 3.94
N ARG A 160 -27.91 -8.04 4.63
CA ARG A 160 -27.54 -8.77 5.84
C ARG A 160 -27.16 -7.82 6.96
N GLU A 161 -27.48 -8.19 8.19
CA GLU A 161 -27.04 -7.47 9.38
C GLU A 161 -25.60 -7.84 9.74
N ILE A 162 -24.81 -6.84 10.10
CA ILE A 162 -23.50 -7.02 10.73
C ILE A 162 -23.70 -6.84 12.23
N SER A 163 -23.64 -7.94 12.97
CA SER A 163 -23.76 -7.90 14.45
C SER A 163 -22.73 -6.92 15.04
N PRO A 164 -23.09 -6.15 16.09
CA PRO A 164 -22.16 -5.27 16.80
C PRO A 164 -20.89 -5.97 17.28
N ASP A 165 -20.92 -7.29 17.48
CA ASP A 165 -19.75 -8.09 17.88
C ASP A 165 -18.63 -8.10 16.83
N PHE A 166 -18.97 -7.86 15.57
CA PHE A 166 -18.01 -7.80 14.46
C PHE A 166 -17.59 -6.36 14.12
N LEU A 167 -17.98 -5.37 14.94
CA LEU A 167 -17.72 -3.96 14.69
C LEU A 167 -16.86 -3.33 15.80
N PRO A 168 -16.06 -2.30 15.47
CA PRO A 168 -15.30 -1.58 16.48
C PRO A 168 -16.24 -0.83 17.42
N ARG A 169 -15.92 -0.87 18.71
CA ARG A 169 -16.61 -0.06 19.72
C ARG A 169 -16.15 1.39 19.61
N GLY A 170 -17.03 2.32 19.95
CA GLY A 170 -16.75 3.76 19.87
C GLY A 170 -15.40 4.14 20.48
N GLY A 171 -14.56 4.81 19.69
CA GLY A 171 -13.22 5.26 20.09
C GLY A 171 -12.05 4.31 19.79
N GLU A 172 -12.32 3.06 19.37
CA GLU A 172 -11.27 2.12 18.98
C GLU A 172 -10.87 2.33 17.51
N VAL A 173 -9.55 2.38 17.25
CA VAL A 173 -8.99 2.36 15.88
C VAL A 173 -8.47 0.95 15.63
N PRO A 174 -9.26 0.05 15.01
CA PRO A 174 -8.84 -1.33 14.81
C PRO A 174 -7.69 -1.42 13.81
N THR A 175 -6.75 -2.29 14.11
CA THR A 175 -5.67 -2.68 13.19
C THR A 175 -6.22 -3.48 12.01
N SER A 176 -5.48 -3.53 10.91
CA SER A 176 -5.91 -4.28 9.72
C SER A 176 -6.09 -5.79 10.01
N GLU A 177 -5.27 -6.35 10.90
CA GLU A 177 -5.36 -7.75 11.32
C GLU A 177 -6.66 -8.03 12.09
N GLU A 178 -7.10 -7.10 12.94
CA GLU A 178 -8.37 -7.21 13.69
C GLU A 178 -9.59 -7.10 12.78
N ILE A 179 -9.57 -6.18 11.81
CA ILE A 179 -10.64 -6.06 10.83
C ILE A 179 -10.78 -7.36 10.01
N LEU A 180 -9.65 -7.96 9.60
CA LEU A 180 -9.67 -9.23 8.88
C LEU A 180 -10.28 -10.37 9.71
N LYS A 181 -9.95 -10.45 11.00
CA LYS A 181 -10.55 -11.43 11.92
C LYS A 181 -12.06 -11.22 12.07
N ARG A 182 -12.51 -9.96 12.21
CA ARG A 182 -13.93 -9.62 12.30
C ARG A 182 -14.69 -9.98 11.02
N ILE A 183 -14.13 -9.65 9.85
CA ILE A 183 -14.69 -10.04 8.55
C ILE A 183 -14.79 -11.56 8.43
N ALA A 184 -13.73 -12.30 8.76
CA ALA A 184 -13.72 -13.75 8.67
C ALA A 184 -14.79 -14.39 9.58
N GLY A 185 -14.89 -13.93 10.84
CA GLY A 185 -15.91 -14.42 11.77
C GLY A 185 -17.34 -14.11 11.32
N TRP A 186 -17.57 -12.93 10.72
CA TRP A 186 -18.90 -12.59 10.19
C TRP A 186 -19.26 -13.43 8.96
N LEU A 187 -18.31 -13.64 8.03
CA LEU A 187 -18.53 -14.50 6.86
C LEU A 187 -18.85 -15.94 7.25
N GLU A 188 -18.15 -16.48 8.26
CA GLU A 188 -18.41 -17.81 8.80
C GLU A 188 -19.80 -17.90 9.45
N ALA A 189 -20.16 -16.93 10.28
CA ALA A 189 -21.47 -16.87 10.93
C ALA A 189 -22.63 -16.81 9.92
N GLN A 190 -22.43 -16.11 8.80
CA GLN A 190 -23.42 -15.98 7.72
C GLN A 190 -23.34 -17.09 6.67
N LYS A 191 -22.37 -18.02 6.77
CA LYS A 191 -22.08 -19.09 5.78
C LYS A 191 -21.88 -18.55 4.36
N LEU A 192 -21.18 -17.42 4.25
CA LEU A 192 -20.89 -16.76 2.97
C LEU A 192 -19.50 -17.14 2.46
N ASP A 193 -19.38 -17.29 1.13
CA ASP A 193 -18.08 -17.55 0.50
C ASP A 193 -17.25 -16.27 0.46
N GLN A 194 -16.05 -16.33 1.06
CA GLN A 194 -15.10 -15.24 1.10
C GLN A 194 -14.74 -14.73 -0.31
N ALA A 195 -14.67 -15.62 -1.31
CA ALA A 195 -14.26 -15.26 -2.66
C ALA A 195 -15.18 -14.22 -3.32
N ALA A 196 -16.45 -14.15 -2.92
CA ALA A 196 -17.43 -13.19 -3.44
C ALA A 196 -17.13 -11.74 -3.03
N PHE A 197 -16.44 -11.53 -1.90
CA PHE A 197 -16.19 -10.20 -1.31
C PHE A 197 -14.80 -9.65 -1.60
N LEU A 198 -13.93 -10.47 -2.18
CA LEU A 198 -12.63 -10.02 -2.63
C LEU A 198 -12.80 -9.00 -3.75
N ILE A 199 -11.81 -8.11 -3.90
CA ILE A 199 -11.69 -7.32 -5.12
C ILE A 199 -11.50 -8.33 -6.24
N GLN A 200 -12.61 -8.68 -6.90
CA GLN A 200 -12.58 -9.25 -8.22
C GLN A 200 -11.85 -8.20 -9.04
N ARG A 201 -10.55 -8.48 -9.29
CA ARG A 201 -9.86 -7.75 -10.32
C ARG A 201 -10.79 -7.88 -11.51
N ARG A 202 -11.33 -6.76 -11.98
CA ARG A 202 -11.76 -6.69 -13.36
C ARG A 202 -10.55 -7.28 -14.08
N LYS A 203 -10.66 -8.55 -14.53
CA LYS A 203 -10.00 -8.95 -15.77
C LYS A 203 -10.37 -7.75 -16.60
N ARG A 204 -9.40 -6.88 -16.91
CA ARG A 204 -9.63 -5.89 -17.94
C ARG A 204 -10.30 -6.75 -18.99
N HIS A 205 -11.58 -6.52 -19.22
CA HIS A 205 -12.15 -7.01 -20.44
C HIS A 205 -11.08 -6.49 -21.40
N ARG A 206 -10.35 -7.41 -22.05
CA ARG A 206 -10.00 -7.13 -23.42
C ARG A 206 -11.37 -6.85 -23.97
N GLY A 207 -11.76 -5.56 -23.89
CA GLY A 207 -12.99 -5.09 -24.46
C GLY A 207 -12.91 -5.65 -25.85
N GLN A 208 -14.02 -6.21 -26.31
CA GLN A 208 -14.26 -6.30 -27.74
C GLN A 208 -13.53 -5.14 -28.39
N ASP A 209 -12.50 -5.45 -29.17
CA ASP A 209 -11.46 -4.50 -29.57
C ASP A 209 -12.14 -3.31 -30.22
N ASP A 210 -12.39 -2.24 -29.45
CA ASP A 210 -12.85 -0.98 -30.02
C ASP A 210 -11.80 -0.63 -31.06
N LEU A 211 -12.26 -0.27 -32.26
CA LEU A 211 -11.38 -0.13 -33.41
C LEU A 211 -10.24 0.87 -33.12
N LEU A 212 -10.52 1.87 -32.28
CA LEU A 212 -9.54 2.81 -31.74
C LEU A 212 -8.42 2.12 -30.94
N SER A 213 -8.77 1.20 -30.05
CA SER A 213 -7.81 0.44 -29.25
C SER A 213 -6.96 -0.47 -30.14
N ALA A 214 -7.56 -1.10 -31.15
CA ALA A 214 -6.82 -1.88 -32.14
C ALA A 214 -5.83 -1.00 -32.94
N LEU A 215 -6.26 0.19 -33.34
CA LEU A 215 -5.44 1.14 -34.08
C LEU A 215 -4.25 1.65 -33.25
N ILE A 216 -4.49 1.99 -31.97
CA ILE A 216 -3.43 2.44 -31.05
C ILE A 216 -2.41 1.31 -30.80
N ASN A 217 -2.86 0.06 -30.71
CA ASN A 217 -1.97 -1.08 -30.49
C ASN A 217 -1.21 -1.51 -31.76
N ALA A 218 -1.75 -1.25 -32.95
CA ALA A 218 -1.12 -1.58 -34.22
C ALA A 218 -0.03 -0.58 -34.64
N LEU A 219 -0.14 0.67 -34.19
CA LEU A 219 0.81 1.73 -34.52
C LEU A 219 1.95 1.80 -33.49
N ASP A 220 3.17 2.00 -33.96
CA ASP A 220 4.31 2.23 -33.07
C ASP A 220 4.32 3.67 -32.51
N LYS A 221 5.19 3.92 -31.52
CA LYS A 221 5.27 5.23 -30.85
C LYS A 221 5.65 6.38 -31.78
N ASP A 222 6.36 6.12 -32.87
CA ASP A 222 6.77 7.17 -33.81
C ASP A 222 5.69 7.44 -34.85
N GLN A 223 4.89 6.43 -35.21
CA GLN A 223 3.68 6.55 -36.01
C GLN A 223 2.60 7.32 -35.26
N LEU A 224 2.36 7.02 -33.98
CA LEU A 224 1.39 7.75 -33.16
C LEU A 224 1.70 9.24 -33.03
N LYS A 225 2.99 9.63 -33.07
CA LYS A 225 3.39 11.06 -33.07
C LYS A 225 3.12 11.77 -34.40
N ARG A 226 3.08 11.02 -35.50
CA ARG A 226 2.90 11.56 -36.87
C ARG A 226 1.45 11.58 -37.30
N VAL A 227 0.61 10.72 -36.71
CA VAL A 227 -0.81 10.62 -37.04
C VAL A 227 -1.61 11.54 -36.12
N SER A 228 -2.12 12.63 -36.67
CA SER A 228 -3.12 13.47 -36.02
C SER A 228 -4.52 13.03 -36.44
N LEU A 229 -5.30 12.51 -35.50
CA LEU A 229 -6.71 12.20 -35.74
C LEU A 229 -7.59 13.35 -35.22
N PRO A 230 -8.51 13.87 -36.05
CA PRO A 230 -9.55 14.80 -35.61
C PRO A 230 -10.41 14.20 -34.47
N LEU A 231 -10.89 15.06 -33.57
CA LEU A 231 -11.57 14.63 -32.34
C LEU A 231 -12.91 13.91 -32.61
N ASP A 232 -13.62 14.31 -33.66
CA ASP A 232 -14.83 13.68 -34.19
C ASP A 232 -14.59 12.25 -34.68
N VAL A 233 -13.43 11.99 -35.30
CA VAL A 233 -13.02 10.64 -35.72
C VAL A 233 -12.74 9.77 -34.49
N ILE A 234 -12.06 10.32 -33.47
CA ILE A 234 -11.78 9.60 -32.23
C ILE A 234 -13.08 9.21 -31.51
N GLN A 235 -14.06 10.13 -31.45
CA GLN A 235 -15.36 9.87 -30.84
C GLN A 235 -16.13 8.77 -31.58
N THR A 236 -16.10 8.79 -32.91
CA THR A 236 -16.77 7.77 -33.74
C THR A 236 -16.11 6.40 -33.60
N LEU A 237 -14.78 6.34 -33.60
CA LEU A 237 -14.02 5.10 -33.44
C LEU A 237 -14.11 4.50 -32.03
N GLY A 238 -14.41 5.31 -31.02
CA GLY A 238 -14.62 4.87 -29.64
C GLY A 238 -16.03 4.41 -29.31
N THR A 239 -17.02 4.70 -30.16
CA THR A 239 -18.41 4.24 -29.99
C THR A 239 -18.79 3.09 -30.93
N THR A 240 -17.99 2.86 -31.98
CA THR A 240 -18.22 1.78 -32.94
C THR A 240 -17.82 0.43 -32.33
N LYS A 241 -18.78 -0.21 -31.68
CA LYS A 241 -18.67 -1.59 -31.22
C LYS A 241 -18.72 -2.51 -32.45
N ARG A 242 -17.76 -3.43 -32.59
CA ARG A 242 -17.84 -4.49 -33.61
C ARG A 242 -19.01 -5.43 -33.26
N ASP A 243 -20.03 -5.45 -34.09
CA ASP A 243 -21.05 -6.51 -34.12
C ASP A 243 -20.44 -7.86 -34.51
#